data_AF-A0A820N2A0-F1
#
_entry.id   AF-A0A820N2A0-F1
#
_cell.length_a   1.000
_cell.length_b   1.000
_cell.length_c   1.000
_cell.angle_alpha   90.00
_cell.angle_beta   90.00
_cell.angle_gamma   90.00
#
_symmetry.space_group_name_H-M   'P 1'
#
loop_
_entity.id
_entity.type
_entity.pdbx_description
1 polymer ?
#
loop_
_entity_poly.entity_id
_entity_poly.type
_entity_poly.pdbx_seq_one_letter_code
_entity_poly.pdbx_strand_id
1 'polypeptide(L)'
;MNKFAAKTLSIDVIRTSLHPTVVYLNRQIILLLSSLGIGDQIFLSLQDDMLKMLQALEGNFLEACETLKKLNNFDKNGYHGFLIAYLKHLREQRDPFVRQLTRVIRTSLIKDLRRKAKIFVPNSWSLLGVVDESRTLNYGEVFIQIDSSNEQRDESTGEIFRGPVVVTRNPCFHPGDIRKLTAVDVPALHSLKNVIVFPMNGSRPHPAEMSGGDLDGDTFWISRHPDLIFKENEEPFDYQDQDYEANKMQTINDVQHTIEDVCNFFGEYIAVDNLGLIANSHLALSDQLEDGVRNKKCLQLAKMHSVAVDFAKKGINAPHLTKELRPPQYPHFMEKNDKPTYHSKYILGQLYDKTPSYNSDIHINEEEEIRATSSFPYKSFLIAGYKNHIKDARVIKGEYDRDIFRIMRQYGIQNEAEIVSGCLLKFTSKQYAKETKIF
;
A
#
# COMPACT_ATOMS: atom_id res chain seq x y z
N MET A 1 -1.22 -25.82 7.61
CA MET A 1 0.16 -25.35 7.87
C MET A 1 1.22 -26.26 7.24
N ASN A 2 1.19 -27.58 7.41
CA ASN A 2 2.16 -28.48 6.78
C ASN A 2 2.03 -28.49 5.25
N LYS A 3 3.02 -27.93 4.53
CA LYS A 3 3.06 -27.92 3.07
C LYS A 3 3.76 -29.17 2.49
N PHE A 4 4.73 -29.73 3.22
CA PHE A 4 5.44 -30.96 2.87
C PHE A 4 6.02 -31.63 4.13
N ALA A 5 6.43 -32.89 4.03
CA ALA A 5 7.05 -33.61 5.13
C ALA A 5 8.47 -33.06 5.42
N ALA A 6 8.70 -32.60 6.64
CA ALA A 6 9.99 -32.08 7.09
C ALA A 6 10.36 -32.64 8.47
N LYS A 7 11.67 -32.74 8.75
CA LYS A 7 12.20 -33.24 10.03
C LYS A 7 12.61 -32.11 11.01
N THR A 8 12.66 -30.87 10.54
CA THR A 8 13.15 -29.73 11.31
C THR A 8 12.09 -29.27 12.31
N LEU A 9 12.51 -28.92 13.53
CA LEU A 9 11.67 -28.39 14.61
C LEU A 9 11.96 -26.91 14.91
N SER A 10 12.70 -26.22 14.05
CA SER A 10 13.01 -24.80 14.20
C SER A 10 11.77 -23.94 13.97
N ILE A 11 11.70 -22.82 14.67
CA ILE A 11 10.70 -21.78 14.45
C ILE A 11 11.43 -20.57 13.86
N ASP A 12 11.08 -20.24 12.63
CA ASP A 12 11.63 -19.09 11.91
C ASP A 12 10.55 -18.00 11.83
N VAL A 13 10.80 -16.85 12.45
CA VAL A 13 9.83 -15.74 12.55
C VAL A 13 10.03 -14.76 11.39
N ILE A 14 9.03 -14.67 10.49
CA ILE A 14 9.07 -13.77 9.33
C ILE A 14 8.57 -12.36 9.69
N ARG A 15 7.52 -12.27 10.50
CA ARG A 15 6.86 -11.01 10.87
C ARG A 15 6.13 -11.14 12.20
N THR A 16 5.99 -10.02 12.91
CA THR A 16 5.23 -9.91 14.16
C THR A 16 4.14 -8.86 14.04
N SER A 17 3.15 -8.89 14.95
CA SER A 17 2.10 -7.86 15.08
C SER A 17 2.55 -6.68 15.95
N LEU A 18 3.85 -6.40 16.07
CA LEU A 18 4.33 -5.43 17.05
C LEU A 18 3.79 -4.02 16.81
N HIS A 19 3.67 -3.60 15.54
CA HIS A 19 3.19 -2.27 15.19
C HIS A 19 2.04 -2.34 14.19
N PRO A 20 0.90 -1.69 14.47
CA PRO A 20 -0.18 -1.59 13.50
C PRO A 20 0.27 -0.68 12.34
N THR A 21 0.03 -1.11 11.10
CA THR A 21 0.43 -0.31 9.94
C THR A 21 -0.74 0.57 9.49
N VAL A 22 -0.48 1.84 9.22
CA VAL A 22 -1.51 2.74 8.67
C VAL A 22 -1.89 2.32 7.25
N VAL A 23 -3.16 2.49 6.87
CA VAL A 23 -3.64 2.12 5.54
C VAL A 23 -4.11 3.30 4.73
N TYR A 24 -4.17 3.03 3.44
CA TYR A 24 -4.63 3.93 2.42
C TYR A 24 -5.74 3.25 1.64
N LEU A 25 -6.66 4.05 1.11
CA LEU A 25 -7.45 3.63 -0.03
C LEU A 25 -6.52 3.40 -1.22
N ASN A 26 -6.98 2.58 -2.15
CA ASN A 26 -6.40 2.45 -3.47
C ASN A 26 -7.54 2.44 -4.50
N ARG A 27 -7.20 2.43 -5.79
CA ARG A 27 -8.19 2.46 -6.88
C ARG A 27 -9.24 1.36 -6.76
N GLN A 28 -8.84 0.15 -6.41
CA GLN A 28 -9.73 -1.01 -6.28
C GLN A 28 -10.71 -0.83 -5.12
N ILE A 29 -10.22 -0.51 -3.92
CA ILE A 29 -11.07 -0.29 -2.75
C ILE A 29 -12.05 0.86 -3.01
N ILE A 30 -11.61 1.96 -3.65
CA ILE A 30 -12.49 3.08 -3.99
C ILE A 30 -13.62 2.65 -4.92
N LEU A 31 -13.32 1.87 -5.98
CA LEU A 31 -14.33 1.37 -6.90
C LEU A 31 -15.35 0.46 -6.20
N LEU A 32 -14.87 -0.45 -5.35
CA LEU A 32 -15.75 -1.37 -4.62
C LEU A 32 -16.63 -0.62 -3.60
N LEU A 33 -16.07 0.29 -2.80
CA LEU A 33 -16.84 1.11 -1.86
C LEU A 33 -17.83 2.02 -2.57
N SER A 34 -17.44 2.63 -3.70
CA SER A 34 -18.35 3.42 -4.54
C SER A 34 -19.52 2.58 -5.03
N SER A 35 -19.26 1.34 -5.48
CA SER A 35 -20.32 0.41 -5.87
C SER A 35 -21.25 0.05 -4.71
N LEU A 36 -20.73 -0.07 -3.49
CA LEU A 36 -21.50 -0.33 -2.26
C LEU A 36 -22.26 0.92 -1.75
N GLY A 37 -22.23 2.02 -2.49
CA GLY A 37 -23.03 3.21 -2.24
C GLY A 37 -22.33 4.31 -1.43
N ILE A 38 -21.02 4.21 -1.20
CA ILE A 38 -20.24 5.31 -0.62
C ILE A 38 -20.13 6.44 -1.65
N GLY A 39 -20.58 7.64 -1.28
CA GLY A 39 -20.64 8.78 -2.19
C GLY A 39 -19.28 9.38 -2.53
N ASP A 40 -19.12 9.83 -3.78
CA ASP A 40 -17.91 10.47 -4.33
C ASP A 40 -17.31 11.57 -3.43
N GLN A 41 -18.17 12.38 -2.80
CA GLN A 41 -17.75 13.49 -1.93
C GLN A 41 -16.92 13.03 -0.74
N ILE A 42 -17.13 11.81 -0.24
CA ILE A 42 -16.39 11.26 0.90
C ILE A 42 -14.93 11.03 0.50
N PHE A 43 -14.70 10.39 -0.66
CA PHE A 43 -13.35 10.17 -1.18
C PHE A 43 -12.65 11.48 -1.54
N LEU A 44 -13.39 12.43 -2.11
CA LEU A 44 -12.87 13.77 -2.42
C LEU A 44 -12.46 14.53 -1.15
N SER A 45 -13.26 14.44 -0.08
CA SER A 45 -12.94 15.05 1.22
C SER A 45 -11.70 14.42 1.84
N LEU A 46 -11.59 13.09 1.84
CA LEU A 46 -10.42 12.38 2.34
C LEU A 46 -9.15 12.78 1.57
N GLN A 47 -9.25 12.93 0.25
CA GLN A 47 -8.14 13.43 -0.56
C GLN A 47 -7.79 14.88 -0.21
N ASP A 48 -8.76 15.75 -0.03
CA ASP A 48 -8.53 17.16 0.34
C ASP A 48 -7.83 17.26 1.70
N ASP A 49 -8.25 16.48 2.68
CA ASP A 49 -7.62 16.46 3.99
C ASP A 49 -6.20 15.92 3.93
N MET A 50 -5.96 14.89 3.10
CA MET A 50 -4.59 14.44 2.82
C MET A 50 -3.75 15.53 2.14
N LEU A 51 -4.28 16.24 1.15
CA LEU A 51 -3.56 17.33 0.49
C LEU A 51 -3.23 18.48 1.46
N LYS A 52 -4.12 18.83 2.38
CA LYS A 52 -3.86 19.81 3.46
C LYS A 52 -2.73 19.32 4.37
N MET A 53 -2.75 18.06 4.80
CA MET A 53 -1.66 17.47 5.58
C MET A 53 -0.33 17.55 4.82
N LEU A 54 -0.32 17.21 3.53
CA LEU A 54 0.88 17.29 2.70
C LEU A 54 1.40 18.71 2.53
N GLN A 55 0.53 19.73 2.53
CA GLN A 55 0.96 21.13 2.57
C GLN A 55 1.60 21.50 3.91
N ALA A 56 1.09 20.95 5.02
CA ALA A 56 1.59 21.18 6.37
C ALA A 56 3.02 20.62 6.58
N LEU A 57 3.50 19.67 5.76
CA LEU A 57 4.91 19.25 5.74
C LEU A 57 5.90 20.38 5.42
N GLU A 58 5.44 21.39 4.68
CA GLU A 58 6.20 22.61 4.37
C GLU A 58 5.84 23.76 5.30
N GLY A 59 4.98 23.52 6.29
CA GLY A 59 4.59 24.44 7.36
C GLY A 59 5.62 24.47 8.49
N ASN A 60 5.20 24.85 9.69
CA ASN A 60 6.11 24.88 10.84
C ASN A 60 6.54 23.44 11.24
N PHE A 61 7.59 23.33 12.05
CA PHE A 61 8.15 22.02 12.38
C PHE A 61 7.19 21.13 13.18
N LEU A 62 6.26 21.70 13.95
CA LEU A 62 5.26 20.94 14.71
C LEU A 62 4.28 20.26 13.77
N GLU A 63 3.71 21.02 12.84
CA GLU A 63 2.82 20.51 11.79
C GLU A 63 3.48 19.43 10.92
N ALA A 64 4.75 19.64 10.55
CA ALA A 64 5.52 18.66 9.80
C ALA A 64 5.73 17.37 10.61
N CYS A 65 6.09 17.48 11.89
CA CYS A 65 6.24 16.31 12.77
C CYS A 65 4.93 15.55 12.94
N GLU A 66 3.82 16.24 13.19
CA GLU A 66 2.50 15.61 13.33
C GLU A 66 2.06 14.90 12.04
N THR A 67 2.31 15.53 10.89
CA THR A 67 1.99 14.92 9.59
C THR A 67 2.84 13.69 9.33
N LEU A 68 4.15 13.76 9.57
CA LEU A 68 5.06 12.61 9.39
C LEU A 68 4.67 11.44 10.28
N LYS A 69 4.28 11.70 11.53
CA LYS A 69 3.75 10.70 12.46
C LYS A 69 2.45 10.07 11.95
N LYS A 70 1.47 10.88 11.57
CA LYS A 70 0.15 10.37 11.11
C LYS A 70 0.28 9.51 9.86
N LEU A 71 1.14 9.93 8.93
CA LEU A 71 1.28 9.24 7.66
C LEU A 71 2.11 7.97 7.77
N ASN A 72 2.85 7.72 8.86
CA ASN A 72 3.62 6.51 9.23
C ASN A 72 3.86 5.44 8.13
N ASN A 73 4.28 5.84 6.93
CA ASN A 73 4.29 4.97 5.74
C ASN A 73 5.67 4.36 5.49
N PHE A 74 6.66 4.80 6.24
CA PHE A 74 8.06 4.76 5.81
C PHE A 74 9.03 4.34 6.91
N ASP A 75 8.55 3.87 8.06
CA ASP A 75 9.45 3.44 9.16
C ASP A 75 10.18 2.12 8.88
N LYS A 76 9.99 1.52 7.69
CA LYS A 76 10.73 0.33 7.25
C LYS A 76 12.25 0.51 7.29
N ASN A 77 12.73 1.75 7.14
CA ASN A 77 14.17 2.09 7.16
C ASN A 77 14.58 2.93 8.39
N GLY A 78 13.70 3.18 9.37
CA GLY A 78 13.98 4.00 10.56
C GLY A 78 14.22 5.51 10.30
N TYR A 79 14.28 5.93 9.04
CA TYR A 79 14.61 7.29 8.65
C TYR A 79 13.52 8.31 9.03
N HIS A 80 12.26 7.87 9.10
CA HIS A 80 11.16 8.74 9.51
C HIS A 80 11.26 9.14 10.97
N GLY A 81 11.58 8.19 11.86
CA GLY A 81 11.87 8.49 13.27
C GLY A 81 13.05 9.47 13.41
N PHE A 82 14.13 9.26 12.65
CA PHE A 82 15.25 10.21 12.59
C PHE A 82 14.81 11.60 12.15
N LEU A 83 14.05 11.72 11.06
CA LEU A 83 13.59 13.01 10.53
C LEU A 83 12.73 13.76 11.55
N ILE A 84 11.82 13.07 12.25
CA ILE A 84 10.99 13.67 13.31
C ILE A 84 11.88 14.15 14.47
N ALA A 85 12.83 13.32 14.93
CA ALA A 85 13.74 13.69 16.00
C ALA A 85 14.62 14.89 15.62
N TYR A 86 15.11 14.91 14.37
CA TYR A 86 15.95 15.97 13.83
C TYR A 86 15.18 17.28 13.66
N LEU A 87 13.95 17.24 13.12
CA LEU A 87 13.05 18.39 13.04
C LEU A 87 12.76 18.98 14.43
N LYS A 88 12.52 18.15 15.44
CA LYS A 88 12.33 18.61 16.83
C LYS A 88 13.58 19.29 17.40
N HIS A 89 14.77 18.79 17.07
CA HIS A 89 16.03 19.37 17.51
C HIS A 89 16.27 20.74 16.86
N LEU A 90 16.04 20.84 15.54
CA LEU A 90 16.24 22.07 14.77
C LEU A 90 15.14 23.12 14.96
N ARG A 91 13.93 22.70 15.37
CA ARG A 91 12.74 23.55 15.49
C ARG A 91 12.45 24.28 14.17
N GLU A 92 12.23 25.59 14.21
CA GLU A 92 11.92 26.43 13.03
C GLU A 92 13.11 26.65 12.10
N GLN A 93 14.32 26.22 12.48
CA GLN A 93 15.49 26.35 11.62
C GLN A 93 15.45 25.28 10.54
N ARG A 94 14.94 25.66 9.36
CA ARG A 94 14.86 24.76 8.21
C ARG A 94 16.25 24.59 7.61
N ASP A 95 16.98 23.63 8.14
CA ASP A 95 18.15 23.08 7.50
C ASP A 95 17.83 22.78 6.01
N PRO A 96 18.68 23.23 5.07
CA PRO A 96 18.40 23.11 3.64
C PRO A 96 18.14 21.67 3.21
N PHE A 97 18.87 20.71 3.79
CA PHE A 97 18.73 19.30 3.47
C PHE A 97 17.42 18.72 4.03
N VAL A 98 17.03 19.08 5.25
CA VAL A 98 15.73 18.72 5.82
C VAL A 98 14.57 19.24 5.00
N ARG A 99 14.67 20.48 4.51
CA ARG A 99 13.66 21.06 3.63
C ARG A 99 13.56 20.28 2.31
N GLN A 100 14.68 19.83 1.75
CA GLN A 100 14.66 18.97 0.57
C GLN A 100 14.02 17.61 0.86
N LEU A 101 14.33 17.00 2.00
CA LEU A 101 13.73 15.73 2.42
C LEU A 101 12.21 15.83 2.56
N THR A 102 11.71 16.83 3.27
CA THR A 102 10.26 17.00 3.45
C THR A 102 9.56 17.27 2.12
N ARG A 103 10.18 18.06 1.23
CA ARG A 103 9.69 18.29 -0.14
C ARG A 103 9.63 17.00 -0.94
N VAL A 104 10.69 16.19 -0.95
CA VAL A 104 10.74 14.92 -1.67
C VAL A 104 9.68 13.94 -1.15
N ILE A 105 9.52 13.82 0.18
CA ILE A 105 8.47 12.99 0.79
C ILE A 105 7.08 13.48 0.34
N ARG A 106 6.82 14.79 0.43
CA ARG A 106 5.57 15.41 -0.03
C ARG A 106 5.30 15.08 -1.49
N THR A 107 6.26 15.33 -2.38
CA THR A 107 6.14 15.09 -3.82
C THR A 107 5.90 13.61 -4.12
N SER A 108 6.57 12.70 -3.41
CA SER A 108 6.35 11.25 -3.55
C SER A 108 4.93 10.85 -3.15
N LEU A 109 4.40 11.43 -2.08
CA LEU A 109 3.03 11.16 -1.62
C LEU A 109 1.97 11.74 -2.58
N ILE A 110 2.20 12.94 -3.15
CA ILE A 110 1.35 13.51 -4.20
C ILE A 110 1.39 12.64 -5.47
N LYS A 111 2.57 12.14 -5.84
CA LYS A 111 2.74 11.20 -6.96
C LYS A 111 1.95 9.91 -6.74
N ASP A 112 2.00 9.34 -5.53
CA ASP A 112 1.21 8.15 -5.15
C ASP A 112 -0.31 8.44 -5.14
N LEU A 113 -0.74 9.60 -4.64
CA LEU A 113 -2.12 10.06 -4.74
C LEU A 113 -2.58 10.08 -6.20
N ARG A 114 -1.83 10.74 -7.08
CA ARG A 114 -2.18 10.87 -8.49
C ARG A 114 -2.21 9.51 -9.21
N ARG A 115 -1.16 8.71 -9.04
CA ARG A 115 -0.98 7.48 -9.82
C ARG A 115 -1.68 6.26 -9.26
N LYS A 116 -2.01 6.24 -7.98
CA LYS A 116 -2.54 5.06 -7.29
C LYS A 116 -3.80 5.34 -6.49
N ALA A 117 -4.28 6.60 -6.46
CA ALA A 117 -5.36 7.03 -5.58
C ALA A 117 -5.09 6.61 -4.13
N LYS A 118 -3.81 6.72 -3.70
CA LYS A 118 -3.34 6.27 -2.39
C LYS A 118 -3.72 7.28 -1.31
N ILE A 119 -5.00 7.30 -0.94
CA ILE A 119 -5.59 8.30 -0.04
C ILE A 119 -5.52 7.79 1.39
N PHE A 120 -4.95 8.58 2.30
CA PHE A 120 -4.88 8.25 3.72
C PHE A 120 -6.28 8.22 4.33
N VAL A 121 -6.56 7.23 5.18
CA VAL A 121 -7.82 7.14 5.90
C VAL A 121 -7.55 7.18 7.41
N PRO A 122 -8.02 8.21 8.12
CA PRO A 122 -7.96 8.24 9.58
C PRO A 122 -8.70 7.05 10.19
N ASN A 123 -8.24 6.57 11.35
CA ASN A 123 -8.88 5.48 12.08
C ASN A 123 -8.99 4.18 11.27
N SER A 124 -7.94 3.88 10.51
CA SER A 124 -7.84 2.70 9.67
C SER A 124 -6.45 2.09 9.75
N TRP A 125 -6.37 0.76 9.73
CA TRP A 125 -5.12 0.00 9.88
C TRP A 125 -5.07 -1.27 9.02
N SER A 126 -3.86 -1.77 8.80
CA SER A 126 -3.58 -3.09 8.24
C SER A 126 -3.11 -3.98 9.36
N LEU A 127 -3.87 -5.02 9.67
CA LEU A 127 -3.59 -5.92 10.79
C LEU A 127 -3.47 -7.36 10.31
N LEU A 128 -2.62 -8.14 10.98
CA LEU A 128 -2.55 -9.59 10.77
C LEU A 128 -3.87 -10.24 11.19
N GLY A 129 -4.37 -11.17 10.37
CA GLY A 129 -5.52 -11.99 10.74
C GLY A 129 -5.11 -13.15 11.65
N VAL A 130 -5.91 -13.40 12.68
CA VAL A 130 -5.82 -14.61 13.52
C VAL A 130 -7.21 -15.19 13.78
N VAL A 131 -7.27 -16.42 14.29
CA VAL A 131 -8.53 -17.10 14.64
C VAL A 131 -8.81 -16.98 16.13
N ASP A 132 -10.08 -16.84 16.49
CA ASP A 132 -10.55 -16.98 17.86
C ASP A 132 -10.56 -18.45 18.30
N GLU A 133 -9.49 -18.87 18.96
CA GLU A 133 -9.38 -20.21 19.53
C GLU A 133 -10.31 -20.43 20.74
N SER A 134 -10.82 -19.36 21.37
CA SER A 134 -11.73 -19.44 22.51
C SER A 134 -13.19 -19.70 22.11
N ARG A 135 -13.53 -19.54 20.82
CA ARG A 135 -14.88 -19.73 20.25
C ARG A 135 -15.95 -18.84 20.90
N THR A 136 -15.57 -17.62 21.25
CA THR A 136 -16.45 -16.63 21.89
C THR A 136 -17.06 -15.66 20.89
N LEU A 137 -16.44 -15.45 19.73
CA LEU A 137 -16.98 -14.64 18.66
C LEU A 137 -18.04 -15.40 17.83
N ASN A 138 -19.15 -14.73 17.53
CA ASN A 138 -20.15 -15.22 16.59
C ASN A 138 -19.79 -14.88 15.15
N TYR A 139 -20.43 -15.55 14.20
CA TYR A 139 -20.32 -15.20 12.79
C TYR A 139 -20.82 -13.77 12.55
N GLY A 140 -20.03 -12.96 11.84
CA GLY A 140 -20.24 -11.53 11.63
C GLY A 140 -19.55 -10.64 12.66
N GLU A 141 -18.99 -11.21 13.73
CA GLU A 141 -18.25 -10.49 14.78
C GLU A 141 -16.74 -10.61 14.59
N VAL A 142 -15.99 -9.60 15.03
CA VAL A 142 -14.53 -9.62 15.10
C VAL A 142 -14.06 -8.98 16.40
N PHE A 143 -12.88 -9.35 16.88
CA PHE A 143 -12.20 -8.62 17.95
C PHE A 143 -10.98 -7.89 17.39
N ILE A 144 -10.87 -6.61 17.70
CA ILE A 144 -9.74 -5.76 17.28
C ILE A 144 -9.34 -4.89 18.46
N GLN A 145 -8.07 -4.98 18.82
CA GLN A 145 -7.44 -4.11 19.81
C GLN A 145 -6.15 -3.55 19.24
N ILE A 146 -6.03 -2.22 19.24
CA ILE A 146 -4.81 -1.52 18.88
C ILE A 146 -4.11 -1.06 20.15
N ASP A 147 -2.78 -1.23 20.24
CA ASP A 147 -2.04 -0.74 21.40
C ASP A 147 -1.77 0.77 21.35
N SER A 148 -1.18 1.30 22.42
CA SER A 148 -0.85 2.71 22.61
C SER A 148 0.38 3.17 21.82
N SER A 149 1.04 2.30 21.04
CA SER A 149 2.15 2.72 20.15
C SER A 149 1.67 3.42 18.88
N ASN A 150 0.35 3.54 18.72
CA ASN A 150 -0.27 4.09 17.53
C ASN A 150 -0.14 5.63 17.44
N GLU A 151 0.66 6.09 16.49
CA GLU A 151 0.91 7.51 16.26
C GLU A 151 -0.26 8.28 15.59
N GLN A 152 -1.36 7.60 15.22
CA GLN A 152 -2.56 8.29 14.70
C GLN A 152 -3.36 9.02 15.80
N ARG A 153 -3.12 8.73 17.09
CA ARG A 153 -3.83 9.34 18.23
C ARG A 153 -2.87 9.72 19.35
N ASP A 154 -3.23 10.76 20.11
CA ASP A 154 -2.46 11.26 21.26
C ASP A 154 -2.71 10.46 22.56
N GLU A 155 -3.57 9.43 22.54
CA GLU A 155 -3.96 8.69 23.75
C GLU A 155 -3.00 7.54 24.08
N SER A 156 -2.52 7.53 25.32
CA SER A 156 -1.54 6.58 25.87
C SER A 156 -2.12 5.21 26.24
N THR A 157 -3.39 4.94 25.92
CA THR A 157 -4.09 3.69 26.22
C THR A 157 -4.50 2.98 24.95
N GLY A 158 -4.20 1.68 24.86
CA GLY A 158 -4.69 0.86 23.74
C GLY A 158 -6.22 0.90 23.62
N GLU A 159 -6.73 0.83 22.41
CA GLU A 159 -8.15 0.96 22.09
C GLU A 159 -8.73 -0.37 21.61
N ILE A 160 -9.83 -0.80 22.24
CA ILE A 160 -10.65 -1.92 21.79
C ILE A 160 -11.80 -1.36 20.94
N PHE A 161 -11.95 -1.88 19.73
CA PHE A 161 -12.98 -1.39 18.80
C PHE A 161 -14.34 -1.96 19.17
N ARG A 162 -15.38 -1.14 18.98
CA ARG A 162 -16.78 -1.51 19.17
C ARG A 162 -17.62 -0.95 18.03
N GLY A 163 -18.58 -1.74 17.55
CA GLY A 163 -19.49 -1.35 16.48
C GLY A 163 -19.00 -1.71 15.08
N PRO A 164 -19.63 -1.15 14.03
CA PRO A 164 -19.36 -1.56 12.66
C PRO A 164 -17.95 -1.20 12.21
N VAL A 165 -17.31 -2.13 11.49
CA VAL A 165 -16.02 -1.95 10.84
C VAL A 165 -16.08 -2.47 9.41
N VAL A 166 -15.37 -1.81 8.50
CA VAL A 166 -15.16 -2.29 7.13
C VAL A 166 -13.84 -3.04 7.08
N VAL A 167 -13.85 -4.24 6.52
CA VAL A 167 -12.69 -5.13 6.39
C VAL A 167 -12.59 -5.61 4.95
N THR A 168 -11.38 -5.63 4.41
CA THR A 168 -11.09 -6.26 3.12
C THR A 168 -9.64 -6.74 3.08
N ARG A 169 -9.27 -7.43 2.00
CA ARG A 169 -7.92 -7.91 1.75
C ARG A 169 -7.50 -7.48 0.35
N ASN A 170 -6.30 -6.92 0.23
CA ASN A 170 -5.75 -6.63 -1.09
C ASN A 170 -5.02 -7.86 -1.64
N PRO A 171 -5.10 -8.11 -2.96
CA PRO A 171 -5.91 -7.42 -3.96
C PRO A 171 -7.40 -7.82 -3.91
N CYS A 172 -8.32 -6.84 -3.97
CA CYS A 172 -9.77 -7.02 -4.01
C CYS A 172 -10.39 -6.58 -5.34
N PHE A 173 -11.29 -7.37 -5.90
CA PHE A 173 -11.85 -7.15 -7.24
C PHE A 173 -13.36 -7.37 -7.32
N HIS A 174 -13.91 -8.28 -6.53
CA HIS A 174 -15.33 -8.54 -6.50
C HIS A 174 -16.03 -7.62 -5.48
N PRO A 175 -17.26 -7.11 -5.74
CA PRO A 175 -18.02 -6.30 -4.78
C PRO A 175 -18.13 -6.93 -3.38
N GLY A 176 -18.31 -8.26 -3.33
CA GLY A 176 -18.36 -9.04 -2.09
C GLY A 176 -17.02 -9.17 -1.34
N ASP A 177 -15.89 -8.72 -1.89
CA ASP A 177 -14.56 -8.80 -1.25
C ASP A 177 -14.38 -7.77 -0.12
N ILE A 178 -15.28 -6.78 -0.01
CA ILE A 178 -15.33 -5.84 1.11
C ILE A 178 -16.49 -6.24 2.02
N ARG A 179 -16.18 -6.43 3.30
CA ARG A 179 -17.12 -6.88 4.32
C ARG A 179 -17.33 -5.80 5.37
N LYS A 180 -18.58 -5.56 5.76
CA LYS A 180 -18.96 -4.90 7.00
C LYS A 180 -19.13 -5.99 8.07
N LEU A 181 -18.33 -5.90 9.13
CA LEU A 181 -18.37 -6.78 10.30
C LEU A 181 -18.62 -5.95 11.56
N THR A 182 -18.90 -6.60 12.69
CA THR A 182 -19.10 -5.93 13.98
C THR A 182 -17.93 -6.18 14.90
N ALA A 183 -17.18 -5.14 15.25
CA ALA A 183 -16.18 -5.22 16.29
C ALA A 183 -16.87 -5.32 17.67
N VAL A 184 -16.51 -6.33 18.45
CA VAL A 184 -17.07 -6.57 19.78
C VAL A 184 -15.95 -6.69 20.81
N ASP A 185 -16.25 -6.30 22.05
CA ASP A 185 -15.33 -6.40 23.16
C ASP A 185 -15.47 -7.76 23.84
N VAL A 186 -14.40 -8.55 23.81
CA VAL A 186 -14.35 -9.90 24.36
C VAL A 186 -13.18 -10.00 25.34
N PRO A 187 -13.44 -10.08 26.66
CA PRO A 187 -12.38 -10.15 27.68
C PRO A 187 -11.38 -11.29 27.48
N ALA A 188 -11.83 -12.44 26.97
CA ALA A 188 -10.96 -13.58 26.68
C ALA A 188 -9.90 -13.29 25.61
N LEU A 189 -10.08 -12.24 24.79
CA LEU A 189 -9.22 -11.89 23.67
C LEU A 189 -8.32 -10.66 23.92
N HIS A 190 -8.39 -10.03 25.10
CA HIS A 190 -7.66 -8.79 25.43
C HIS A 190 -6.12 -8.90 25.39
N SER A 191 -5.58 -10.12 25.40
CA SER A 191 -4.15 -10.35 25.19
C SER A 191 -3.72 -10.19 23.74
N LEU A 192 -4.65 -10.31 22.78
CA LEU A 192 -4.38 -10.21 21.34
C LEU A 192 -4.42 -8.75 20.89
N LYS A 193 -3.25 -8.18 20.62
CA LYS A 193 -3.08 -6.78 20.22
C LYS A 193 -2.54 -6.67 18.80
N ASN A 194 -2.94 -5.61 18.10
CA ASN A 194 -2.55 -5.25 16.74
C ASN A 194 -2.82 -6.38 15.72
N VAL A 195 -3.87 -7.15 15.97
CA VAL A 195 -4.39 -8.20 15.09
C VAL A 195 -5.90 -8.02 14.96
N ILE A 196 -6.45 -8.57 13.88
CA ILE A 196 -7.90 -8.80 13.76
C ILE A 196 -8.17 -10.27 14.04
N VAL A 197 -9.05 -10.54 15.01
CA VAL A 197 -9.44 -11.89 15.40
C VAL A 197 -10.76 -12.21 14.75
N PHE A 198 -10.78 -13.29 13.95
CA PHE A 198 -11.95 -13.79 13.25
C PHE A 198 -12.60 -14.95 14.02
N PRO A 199 -13.93 -15.13 13.91
CA PRO A 199 -14.64 -16.19 14.58
C PRO A 199 -14.26 -17.54 13.98
N MET A 200 -14.14 -18.56 14.83
CA MET A 200 -14.00 -19.95 14.37
C MET A 200 -15.35 -20.52 13.88
N ASN A 201 -16.46 -19.97 14.34
CA ASN A 201 -17.81 -20.43 14.05
C ASN A 201 -18.43 -19.64 12.89
N GLY A 202 -19.21 -20.31 12.04
CA GLY A 202 -19.93 -19.68 10.94
C GLY A 202 -20.15 -20.62 9.75
N SER A 203 -20.91 -20.15 8.76
CA SER A 203 -21.14 -20.88 7.51
C SER A 203 -19.91 -20.87 6.59
N ARG A 204 -19.10 -19.81 6.66
CA ARG A 204 -17.89 -19.62 5.86
C ARG A 204 -16.84 -18.84 6.66
N PRO A 205 -15.54 -19.12 6.55
CA PRO A 205 -14.53 -18.28 7.20
C PRO A 205 -14.50 -16.87 6.58
N HIS A 206 -14.62 -15.81 7.39
CA HIS A 206 -14.55 -14.43 6.90
C HIS A 206 -13.28 -14.09 6.10
N PRO A 207 -12.07 -14.58 6.46
CA PRO A 207 -10.89 -14.42 5.60
C PRO A 207 -11.12 -14.88 4.14
N ALA A 208 -11.80 -16.01 3.96
CA ALA A 208 -12.09 -16.59 2.65
C ALA A 208 -13.19 -15.84 1.89
N GLU A 209 -14.02 -15.04 2.57
CA GLU A 209 -14.99 -14.13 1.95
C GLU A 209 -14.31 -12.92 1.28
N MET A 210 -13.09 -12.59 1.68
CA MET A 210 -12.33 -11.44 1.20
C MET A 210 -11.23 -11.88 0.24
N SER A 211 -11.58 -12.00 -1.05
CA SER A 211 -10.67 -12.40 -2.11
C SER A 211 -10.03 -13.78 -1.89
N GLY A 212 -10.69 -14.70 -1.18
CA GLY A 212 -10.16 -16.04 -0.89
C GLY A 212 -8.97 -16.06 0.08
N GLY A 213 -8.89 -15.11 1.01
CA GLY A 213 -7.82 -15.05 2.00
C GLY A 213 -7.85 -16.19 3.02
N ASP A 214 -6.75 -16.34 3.74
CA ASP A 214 -6.61 -17.29 4.85
C ASP A 214 -5.91 -16.63 6.05
N LEU A 215 -5.36 -17.43 6.96
CA LEU A 215 -4.69 -16.97 8.18
C LEU A 215 -3.24 -17.48 8.26
N ASP A 216 -2.57 -17.70 7.11
CA ASP A 216 -1.17 -18.15 7.07
C ASP A 216 -0.14 -16.99 7.08
N GLY A 217 -0.64 -15.77 7.22
CA GLY A 217 0.15 -14.53 7.22
C GLY A 217 -0.57 -13.34 6.59
N ASP A 218 -1.80 -13.52 6.09
CA ASP A 218 -2.59 -12.45 5.49
C ASP A 218 -2.80 -11.25 6.42
N THR A 219 -2.79 -10.06 5.82
CA THR A 219 -3.12 -8.80 6.47
C THR A 219 -4.38 -8.19 5.89
N PHE A 220 -5.23 -7.66 6.75
CA PHE A 220 -6.54 -7.12 6.41
C PHE A 220 -6.55 -5.60 6.55
N TRP A 221 -7.04 -4.93 5.52
CA TRP A 221 -7.37 -3.51 5.54
C TRP A 221 -8.63 -3.33 6.37
N ILE A 222 -8.57 -2.49 7.40
CA ILE A 222 -9.65 -2.28 8.35
C ILE A 222 -9.89 -0.77 8.48
N SER A 223 -11.14 -0.36 8.40
CA SER A 223 -11.56 1.02 8.64
C SER A 223 -12.74 1.08 9.58
N ARG A 224 -12.66 2.00 10.55
CA ARG A 224 -13.78 2.46 11.38
C ARG A 224 -14.18 3.89 11.01
N HIS A 225 -13.75 4.40 9.86
CA HIS A 225 -14.16 5.72 9.40
C HIS A 225 -15.68 5.71 9.17
N PRO A 226 -16.47 6.56 9.85
CA PRO A 226 -17.93 6.47 9.85
C PRO A 226 -18.50 6.61 8.43
N ASP A 227 -17.92 7.48 7.62
CA ASP A 227 -18.38 7.70 6.23
C ASP A 227 -17.99 6.58 5.27
N LEU A 228 -17.19 5.60 5.68
CA LEU A 228 -16.87 4.43 4.85
C LEU A 228 -17.69 3.19 5.20
N ILE A 229 -18.54 3.26 6.24
CA ILE A 229 -19.43 2.17 6.64
C ILE A 229 -20.63 2.13 5.67
N PHE A 230 -20.64 1.16 4.77
CA PHE A 230 -21.74 0.95 3.81
C PHE A 230 -22.91 0.18 4.43
N LYS A 231 -24.05 0.14 3.72
CA LYS A 231 -25.31 -0.36 4.28
C LYS A 231 -25.35 -1.86 4.45
N GLU A 232 -25.12 -2.63 3.40
CA GLU A 232 -25.26 -4.10 3.44
C GLU A 232 -24.13 -4.78 2.70
N ASN A 233 -23.77 -5.97 3.18
CA ASN A 233 -22.81 -6.83 2.50
C ASN A 233 -23.41 -7.39 1.21
N GLU A 234 -22.59 -7.42 0.15
CA GLU A 234 -22.89 -8.27 -1.01
C GLU A 234 -22.50 -9.71 -0.74
N GLU A 235 -23.03 -10.63 -1.53
CA GLU A 235 -22.65 -12.04 -1.41
C GLU A 235 -21.16 -12.20 -1.74
N PRO A 236 -20.38 -12.85 -0.85
CA PRO A 236 -18.96 -13.06 -1.08
C PRO A 236 -18.77 -14.07 -2.21
N PHE A 237 -17.89 -13.73 -3.16
CA PHE A 237 -17.63 -14.61 -4.30
C PHE A 237 -16.99 -15.92 -3.83
N ASP A 238 -17.44 -17.05 -4.36
CA ASP A 238 -16.83 -18.34 -4.07
C ASP A 238 -15.60 -18.56 -4.96
N TYR A 239 -14.42 -18.40 -4.35
CA TYR A 239 -13.14 -18.62 -5.01
C TYR A 239 -12.71 -20.10 -4.98
N GLN A 240 -13.36 -20.95 -4.17
CA GLN A 240 -13.04 -22.37 -4.04
C GLN A 240 -13.70 -23.21 -5.15
N ASP A 241 -14.86 -22.79 -5.66
CA ASP A 241 -15.56 -23.46 -6.76
C ASP A 241 -14.79 -23.47 -8.10
N GLN A 242 -13.64 -22.78 -8.16
CA GLN A 242 -12.72 -22.86 -9.30
C GLN A 242 -11.92 -24.17 -9.33
N ASP A 243 -11.88 -24.93 -8.24
CA ASP A 243 -11.11 -26.16 -8.10
C ASP A 243 -11.79 -27.39 -8.74
N TYR A 244 -13.02 -27.29 -9.24
CA TYR A 244 -13.77 -28.47 -9.68
C TYR A 244 -13.39 -29.03 -11.07
N GLU A 245 -12.81 -28.23 -11.98
CA GLU A 245 -12.44 -28.73 -13.33
C GLU A 245 -10.94 -29.00 -13.50
N ALA A 246 -10.07 -28.42 -12.66
CA ALA A 246 -8.62 -28.58 -12.79
C ALA A 246 -8.01 -29.72 -11.95
N ASN A 247 -8.76 -30.24 -10.96
CA ASN A 247 -8.37 -31.42 -10.15
C ASN A 247 -8.36 -32.76 -10.94
N LYS A 248 -8.40 -32.71 -12.28
CA LYS A 248 -8.06 -33.83 -13.16
C LYS A 248 -6.58 -33.92 -13.50
N MET A 249 -5.75 -32.92 -13.15
CA MET A 249 -4.31 -33.15 -13.10
C MET A 249 -4.01 -34.00 -11.86
N GLN A 250 -3.84 -35.29 -12.16
CA GLN A 250 -3.49 -36.34 -11.22
C GLN A 250 -2.49 -35.82 -10.18
N THR A 251 -2.86 -35.92 -8.91
CA THR A 251 -1.91 -35.93 -7.80
C THR A 251 -1.08 -37.20 -7.95
N ILE A 252 -0.15 -37.23 -8.90
CA ILE A 252 0.81 -38.33 -9.04
C ILE A 252 1.85 -38.09 -7.96
N ASN A 253 1.57 -38.61 -6.78
CA ASN A 253 2.46 -38.53 -5.60
C ASN A 253 3.82 -39.24 -5.79
N ASP A 254 4.14 -39.72 -7.00
CA ASP A 254 5.33 -40.52 -7.32
C ASP A 254 6.23 -39.93 -8.43
N VAL A 255 5.98 -38.71 -8.91
CA VAL A 255 6.89 -38.07 -9.88
C VAL A 255 7.99 -37.30 -9.13
N GLN A 256 9.25 -37.72 -9.29
CA GLN A 256 10.38 -36.88 -8.91
C GLN A 256 10.44 -35.67 -9.85
N HIS A 257 10.15 -34.48 -9.33
CA HIS A 257 10.37 -33.23 -10.07
C HIS A 257 11.87 -32.93 -10.16
N THR A 258 12.30 -32.55 -11.35
CA THR A 258 13.69 -32.23 -11.71
C THR A 258 13.90 -30.71 -11.78
N ILE A 259 15.15 -30.27 -11.85
CA ILE A 259 15.47 -28.84 -12.13
C ILE A 259 14.92 -28.43 -13.51
N GLU A 260 14.85 -29.36 -14.47
CA GLU A 260 14.28 -29.11 -15.79
C GLU A 260 12.78 -28.76 -15.70
N ASP A 261 12.02 -29.44 -14.85
CA ASP A 261 10.61 -29.11 -14.59
C ASP A 261 10.46 -27.70 -14.01
N VAL A 262 11.37 -27.29 -13.12
CA VAL A 262 11.41 -25.93 -12.56
C VAL A 262 11.73 -24.90 -13.65
N CYS A 263 12.72 -25.17 -14.51
CA CYS A 263 13.06 -24.30 -15.63
C CYS A 263 11.91 -24.16 -16.64
N ASN A 264 11.24 -25.27 -16.97
CA ASN A 264 10.09 -25.29 -17.85
C ASN A 264 8.93 -24.50 -17.26
N PHE A 265 8.59 -24.74 -15.98
CA PHE A 265 7.58 -23.98 -15.27
C PHE A 265 7.91 -22.48 -15.24
N PHE A 266 9.16 -22.11 -15.01
CA PHE A 266 9.58 -20.71 -15.02
C PHE A 266 9.43 -20.06 -16.41
N GLY A 267 9.78 -20.80 -17.47
CA GLY A 267 9.56 -20.37 -18.86
C GLY A 267 8.08 -20.18 -19.20
N GLU A 268 7.24 -21.14 -18.81
CA GLU A 268 5.78 -21.05 -18.95
C GLU A 268 5.21 -19.89 -18.14
N TYR A 269 5.68 -19.71 -16.90
CA TYR A 269 5.23 -18.62 -16.05
C TYR A 269 5.46 -17.27 -16.72
N ILE A 270 6.68 -17.02 -17.23
CA ILE A 270 7.00 -15.78 -17.95
C ILE A 270 6.18 -15.62 -19.23
N ALA A 271 5.98 -16.70 -19.99
CA ALA A 271 5.31 -16.65 -21.28
C ALA A 271 3.81 -16.33 -21.16
N VAL A 272 3.18 -16.77 -20.06
CA VAL A 272 1.72 -16.78 -19.96
C VAL A 272 1.21 -15.91 -18.80
N ASP A 273 2.07 -15.30 -17.97
CA ASP A 273 1.67 -14.33 -16.95
C ASP A 273 0.91 -13.15 -17.57
N ASN A 274 -0.33 -12.98 -17.12
CA ASN A 274 -1.25 -11.95 -17.60
C ASN A 274 -1.91 -11.18 -16.44
N LEU A 275 -1.42 -11.33 -15.21
CA LEU A 275 -2.02 -10.75 -14.01
C LEU A 275 -2.19 -9.22 -14.13
N GLY A 276 -1.13 -8.53 -14.57
CA GLY A 276 -1.16 -7.08 -14.78
C GLY A 276 -2.12 -6.64 -15.89
N LEU A 277 -2.33 -7.47 -16.93
CA LEU A 277 -3.29 -7.18 -18.00
C LEU A 277 -4.73 -7.34 -17.50
N ILE A 278 -5.01 -8.38 -16.71
CA ILE A 278 -6.32 -8.61 -16.08
C ILE A 278 -6.64 -7.43 -15.15
N ALA A 279 -5.71 -7.07 -14.26
CA ALA A 279 -5.90 -5.99 -13.29
C ALA A 279 -6.18 -4.63 -13.98
N ASN A 280 -5.41 -4.29 -15.01
CA ASN A 280 -5.60 -3.05 -15.77
C ASN A 280 -6.93 -3.06 -16.56
N SER A 281 -7.31 -4.21 -17.11
CA SER A 281 -8.56 -4.35 -17.86
C SER A 281 -9.78 -4.20 -16.95
N HIS A 282 -9.72 -4.80 -15.76
CA HIS A 282 -10.76 -4.65 -14.74
C HIS A 282 -10.91 -3.19 -14.33
N LEU A 283 -9.80 -2.51 -14.02
CA LEU A 283 -9.81 -1.11 -13.62
C LEU A 283 -10.43 -0.20 -14.70
N ALA A 284 -10.04 -0.37 -15.96
CA ALA A 284 -10.56 0.43 -17.06
C ALA A 284 -12.04 0.13 -17.36
N LEU A 285 -12.44 -1.16 -17.39
CA LEU A 285 -13.83 -1.52 -17.67
C LEU A 285 -14.77 -1.17 -16.51
N SER A 286 -14.30 -1.22 -15.26
CA SER A 286 -15.08 -0.81 -14.09
C SER A 286 -15.38 0.69 -14.08
N ASP A 287 -14.51 1.50 -14.70
CA ASP A 287 -14.77 2.93 -14.89
C ASP A 287 -15.64 3.19 -16.12
N GLN A 288 -15.46 2.42 -17.20
CA GLN A 288 -16.14 2.67 -18.47
C GLN A 288 -17.61 2.22 -18.47
N LEU A 289 -17.94 1.12 -17.79
CA LEU A 289 -19.26 0.47 -17.87
C LEU A 289 -20.18 0.98 -16.75
N GLU A 290 -21.46 1.14 -17.06
CA GLU A 290 -22.47 1.72 -16.14
C GLU A 290 -22.61 0.95 -14.82
N ASP A 291 -22.63 -0.39 -14.87
CA ASP A 291 -22.67 -1.25 -13.68
C ASP A 291 -21.32 -1.34 -12.94
N GLY A 292 -20.28 -0.68 -13.45
CA GLY A 292 -18.93 -0.68 -12.92
C GLY A 292 -18.39 -2.08 -12.60
N VAL A 293 -17.98 -2.29 -11.35
CA VAL A 293 -17.46 -3.58 -10.85
C VAL A 293 -18.49 -4.71 -10.84
N ARG A 294 -19.80 -4.40 -10.84
CA ARG A 294 -20.88 -5.40 -10.94
C ARG A 294 -21.15 -5.87 -12.36
N ASN A 295 -20.55 -5.21 -13.36
CA ASN A 295 -20.72 -5.64 -14.74
C ASN A 295 -20.18 -7.06 -14.93
N LYS A 296 -20.88 -7.89 -15.71
CA LYS A 296 -20.49 -9.29 -16.00
C LYS A 296 -19.04 -9.44 -16.46
N LYS A 297 -18.52 -8.49 -17.24
CA LYS A 297 -17.12 -8.49 -17.69
C LYS A 297 -16.14 -8.26 -16.54
N CYS A 298 -16.47 -7.36 -15.62
CA CYS A 298 -15.67 -7.07 -14.43
C CYS A 298 -15.69 -8.26 -13.46
N LEU A 299 -16.86 -8.88 -13.23
CA LEU A 299 -16.98 -10.11 -12.44
C LEU A 299 -16.16 -11.26 -13.04
N GLN A 300 -16.17 -11.42 -14.37
CA GLN A 300 -15.33 -12.40 -15.05
C GLN A 300 -13.84 -12.09 -14.88
N LEU A 301 -13.42 -10.83 -14.97
CA LEU A 301 -12.04 -10.42 -14.74
C LEU A 301 -11.62 -10.62 -13.28
N ALA A 302 -12.50 -10.40 -12.31
CA ALA A 302 -12.27 -10.71 -10.90
C ALA A 302 -12.02 -12.22 -10.70
N LYS A 303 -12.81 -13.07 -11.35
CA LYS A 303 -12.60 -14.53 -11.38
C LYS A 303 -11.23 -14.90 -11.94
N MET A 304 -10.88 -14.34 -13.11
CA MET A 304 -9.60 -14.58 -13.77
C MET A 304 -8.41 -14.09 -12.94
N HIS A 305 -8.56 -12.95 -12.25
CA HIS A 305 -7.52 -12.40 -11.39
C HIS A 305 -7.18 -13.36 -10.24
N SER A 306 -8.19 -13.97 -9.62
CA SER A 306 -7.97 -14.98 -8.58
C SER A 306 -7.20 -16.20 -9.10
N VAL A 307 -7.54 -16.73 -10.29
CA VAL A 307 -6.76 -17.83 -10.91
C VAL A 307 -5.31 -17.39 -11.13
N ALA A 308 -5.10 -16.19 -11.68
CA ALA A 308 -3.76 -15.69 -12.02
C ALA A 308 -2.85 -15.54 -10.78
N VAL A 309 -3.40 -15.09 -9.64
CA VAL A 309 -2.65 -14.98 -8.38
C VAL A 309 -2.18 -16.35 -7.88
N ASP A 310 -3.02 -17.38 -8.03
CA ASP A 310 -2.72 -18.74 -7.58
C ASP A 310 -1.90 -19.56 -8.59
N PHE A 311 -1.62 -19.03 -9.78
CA PHE A 311 -0.89 -19.75 -10.82
C PHE A 311 0.47 -20.27 -10.35
N ALA A 312 1.24 -19.45 -9.63
CA ALA A 312 2.54 -19.84 -9.08
C ALA A 312 2.45 -21.02 -8.10
N LYS A 313 1.29 -21.21 -7.44
CA LYS A 313 1.06 -22.26 -6.44
C LYS A 313 0.38 -23.50 -7.03
N LYS A 314 -0.60 -23.30 -7.91
CA LYS A 314 -1.48 -24.35 -8.44
C LYS A 314 -1.06 -24.85 -9.82
N GLY A 315 -0.19 -24.14 -10.53
CA GLY A 315 0.21 -24.45 -11.90
C GLY A 315 -0.88 -24.22 -12.96
N ILE A 316 -2.03 -23.68 -12.55
CA ILE A 316 -3.17 -23.39 -13.45
C ILE A 316 -3.14 -21.92 -13.81
N ASN A 317 -3.00 -21.63 -15.10
CA ASN A 317 -3.02 -20.24 -15.55
C ASN A 317 -4.45 -19.74 -15.81
N ALA A 318 -4.66 -18.46 -15.55
CA ALA A 318 -5.84 -17.75 -15.98
C ALA A 318 -5.95 -17.78 -17.52
N PRO A 319 -7.17 -17.95 -18.06
CA PRO A 319 -7.40 -17.87 -19.50
C PRO A 319 -6.86 -16.57 -20.09
N HIS A 320 -6.41 -16.60 -21.33
CA HIS A 320 -6.05 -15.37 -22.03
C HIS A 320 -7.25 -14.42 -22.13
N LEU A 321 -7.02 -13.12 -21.96
CA LEU A 321 -8.08 -12.13 -22.16
C LEU A 321 -8.66 -12.24 -23.58
N THR A 322 -9.97 -12.40 -23.67
CA THR A 322 -10.70 -12.31 -24.95
C THR A 322 -10.75 -10.85 -25.42
N LYS A 323 -11.12 -10.62 -26.69
CA LYS A 323 -11.25 -9.26 -27.25
C LYS A 323 -12.25 -8.41 -26.45
N GLU A 324 -13.30 -9.03 -25.92
CA GLU A 324 -14.39 -8.35 -25.21
C GLU A 324 -14.01 -7.89 -23.80
N LEU A 325 -13.02 -8.54 -23.19
CA LEU A 325 -12.47 -8.22 -21.88
C LEU A 325 -11.29 -7.24 -21.96
N ARG A 326 -10.85 -6.87 -23.18
CA ARG A 326 -9.85 -5.83 -23.38
C ARG A 326 -10.55 -4.46 -23.53
N PRO A 327 -10.18 -3.46 -22.73
CA PRO A 327 -10.70 -2.10 -22.90
C PRO A 327 -10.34 -1.55 -24.29
N PRO A 328 -11.30 -0.98 -25.04
CA PRO A 328 -11.01 -0.32 -26.32
C PRO A 328 -10.29 1.01 -26.14
N GLN A 329 -10.52 1.67 -25.01
CA GLN A 329 -9.90 2.91 -24.58
C GLN A 329 -9.69 2.86 -23.07
N TYR A 330 -8.77 3.67 -22.56
CA TYR A 330 -8.41 3.70 -21.14
C TYR A 330 -8.77 5.06 -20.52
N PRO A 331 -9.19 5.11 -19.25
CA PRO A 331 -9.44 6.39 -18.59
C PRO A 331 -8.14 7.17 -18.40
N HIS A 332 -8.23 8.50 -18.45
CA HIS A 332 -7.08 9.42 -18.41
C HIS A 332 -6.20 9.26 -17.17
N PHE A 333 -6.79 8.89 -16.03
CA PHE A 333 -6.04 8.64 -14.79
C PHE A 333 -5.07 7.45 -14.87
N MET A 334 -5.18 6.57 -15.88
CA MET A 334 -4.25 5.45 -16.07
C MET A 334 -2.97 5.83 -16.84
N GLU A 335 -2.83 7.06 -17.35
CA GLU A 335 -1.63 7.59 -18.03
C GLU A 335 -1.11 6.67 -19.18
N LYS A 336 -2.02 5.99 -19.90
CA LYS A 336 -1.68 5.10 -21.03
C LYS A 336 -1.42 5.90 -22.31
N ASN A 337 -0.30 6.61 -22.37
CA ASN A 337 0.06 7.49 -23.49
C ASN A 337 0.20 6.78 -24.85
N ASP A 338 0.36 5.46 -24.87
CA ASP A 338 0.48 4.62 -26.07
C ASP A 338 -0.87 4.03 -26.55
N LYS A 339 -1.98 4.37 -25.89
CA LYS A 339 -3.32 3.81 -26.18
C LYS A 339 -4.36 4.94 -26.33
N PRO A 340 -5.51 4.67 -26.98
CA PRO A 340 -6.65 5.59 -26.95
C PRO A 340 -7.12 5.83 -25.51
N THR A 341 -7.36 7.10 -25.18
CA THR A 341 -7.81 7.50 -23.83
C THR A 341 -9.06 8.35 -23.86
N TYR A 342 -9.89 8.25 -22.82
CA TYR A 342 -11.04 9.13 -22.57
C TYR A 342 -10.92 9.82 -21.21
N HIS A 343 -11.64 10.92 -21.03
CA HIS A 343 -11.71 11.62 -19.76
C HIS A 343 -12.82 11.01 -18.89
N SER A 344 -12.45 10.30 -17.83
CA SER A 344 -13.41 9.71 -16.88
C SER A 344 -14.10 10.79 -16.08
N LYS A 345 -15.42 10.68 -15.93
CA LYS A 345 -16.24 11.55 -15.08
C LYS A 345 -16.51 10.94 -13.70
N TYR A 346 -16.10 9.69 -13.49
CA TYR A 346 -16.31 8.96 -12.24
C TYR A 346 -15.24 9.31 -11.21
N ILE A 347 -15.41 8.81 -9.99
CA ILE A 347 -14.62 9.22 -8.84
C ILE A 347 -13.11 9.15 -9.06
N LEU A 348 -12.57 8.11 -9.71
CA LEU A 348 -11.13 8.00 -9.97
C LEU A 348 -10.62 9.08 -10.94
N GLY A 349 -11.44 9.47 -11.92
CA GLY A 349 -11.15 10.61 -12.81
C GLY A 349 -11.13 11.93 -12.04
N GLN A 350 -12.18 12.17 -11.24
CA GLN A 350 -12.29 13.38 -10.42
C GLN A 350 -11.12 13.53 -9.43
N LEU A 351 -10.73 12.45 -8.74
CA LEU A 351 -9.59 12.43 -7.82
C LEU A 351 -8.27 12.76 -8.53
N TYR A 352 -8.06 12.18 -9.72
CA TYR A 352 -6.88 12.41 -10.54
C TYR A 352 -6.77 13.87 -11.00
N ASP A 353 -7.88 14.44 -11.47
CA ASP A 353 -7.91 15.83 -11.95
C ASP A 353 -7.71 16.84 -10.82
N LYS A 354 -8.21 16.53 -9.63
CA LYS A 354 -8.05 17.37 -8.43
C LYS A 354 -6.65 17.27 -7.81
N THR A 355 -5.90 16.20 -8.09
CA THR A 355 -4.54 16.04 -7.56
C THR A 355 -3.57 16.97 -8.29
N PRO A 356 -2.79 17.83 -7.58
CA PRO A 356 -1.85 18.74 -8.23
C PRO A 356 -0.80 18.00 -9.05
N SER A 357 -0.30 18.67 -10.09
CA SER A 357 0.89 18.19 -10.80
C SER A 357 2.09 18.26 -9.86
N TYR A 358 2.84 17.16 -9.77
CA TYR A 358 4.05 17.08 -8.94
C TYR A 358 5.33 17.38 -9.73
N ASN A 359 5.23 17.61 -11.05
CA ASN A 359 6.41 17.81 -11.92
C ASN A 359 7.20 19.08 -11.58
N SER A 360 6.53 20.13 -11.12
CA SER A 360 7.19 21.39 -10.70
C SER A 360 8.05 21.22 -9.46
N ASP A 361 7.77 20.22 -8.62
CA ASP A 361 8.51 19.97 -7.37
C ASP A 361 9.71 19.05 -7.54
N ILE A 362 9.87 18.45 -8.73
CA ILE A 362 11.01 17.59 -9.06
C ILE A 362 12.29 18.43 -9.24
N HIS A 363 12.15 19.70 -9.64
CA HIS A 363 13.28 20.59 -9.89
C HIS A 363 13.56 21.47 -8.67
N ILE A 364 14.76 21.32 -8.12
CA ILE A 364 15.27 22.20 -7.06
C ILE A 364 15.62 23.55 -7.69
N ASN A 365 15.11 24.64 -7.11
CA ASN A 365 15.53 25.98 -7.48
C ASN A 365 16.90 26.26 -6.82
N GLU A 366 17.97 26.26 -7.61
CA GLU A 366 19.34 26.48 -7.12
C GLU A 366 19.49 27.79 -6.33
N GLU A 367 18.82 28.87 -6.74
CA GLU A 367 18.85 30.14 -6.01
C GLU A 367 18.15 30.06 -4.65
N GLU A 368 17.09 29.27 -4.55
CA GLU A 368 16.38 29.01 -3.29
C GLU A 368 17.23 28.15 -2.34
N GLU A 369 18.00 27.21 -2.89
CA GLU A 369 18.92 26.37 -2.13
C GLU A 369 20.11 27.18 -1.61
N ILE A 370 20.77 27.95 -2.47
CA ILE A 370 21.88 28.84 -2.09
C ILE A 370 21.45 29.82 -0.99
N ARG A 371 20.26 30.42 -1.14
CA ARG A 371 19.71 31.33 -0.13
C ARG A 371 19.47 30.64 1.21
N ALA A 372 18.90 29.44 1.21
CA ALA A 372 18.65 28.70 2.45
C ALA A 372 19.93 28.25 3.14
N THR A 373 20.92 27.77 2.38
CA THR A 373 22.23 27.41 2.91
C THR A 373 22.94 28.62 3.49
N SER A 374 22.83 29.78 2.85
CA SER A 374 23.46 31.01 3.34
C SER A 374 22.78 31.58 4.59
N SER A 375 21.46 31.41 4.74
CA SER A 375 20.69 31.91 5.88
C SER A 375 20.70 30.97 7.08
N PHE A 376 21.04 29.69 6.91
CA PHE A 376 21.07 28.72 7.99
C PHE A 376 22.25 28.98 8.94
N PRO A 377 22.03 29.04 10.28
CA PRO A 377 23.06 29.47 11.21
C PRO A 377 23.99 28.33 11.63
N TYR A 378 24.69 27.71 10.67
CA TYR A 378 25.62 26.58 10.93
C TYR A 378 26.61 26.81 12.08
N LYS A 379 26.95 28.07 12.39
CA LYS A 379 27.82 28.43 13.51
C LYS A 379 27.29 28.01 14.88
N SER A 380 25.96 27.94 15.08
CA SER A 380 25.37 27.49 16.34
C SER A 380 25.57 26.01 16.62
N PHE A 381 25.90 25.21 15.59
CA PHE A 381 26.15 23.78 15.69
C PHE A 381 27.63 23.43 15.95
N LEU A 382 28.51 24.44 16.04
CA LEU A 382 29.93 24.21 16.29
C LEU A 382 30.17 23.87 17.77
N ILE A 383 30.73 22.69 18.03
CA ILE A 383 31.10 22.23 19.37
C ILE A 383 32.56 22.55 19.70
N ALA A 384 32.89 22.67 20.99
CA ALA A 384 34.28 22.87 21.42
C ALA A 384 35.18 21.74 20.89
N GLY A 385 36.37 22.10 20.40
CA GLY A 385 37.32 21.13 19.82
C GLY A 385 37.06 20.75 18.35
N TYR A 386 35.97 21.21 17.71
CA TYR A 386 35.63 20.83 16.31
C TYR A 386 36.78 21.05 15.31
N LYS A 387 37.63 22.06 15.54
CA LYS A 387 38.77 22.41 14.68
C LYS A 387 39.75 21.25 14.50
N ASN A 388 39.88 20.38 15.51
CA ASN A 388 40.77 19.21 15.48
C ASN A 388 40.26 18.15 14.49
N HIS A 389 38.96 18.15 14.19
CA HIS A 389 38.31 17.13 13.34
C HIS A 389 38.01 17.62 11.92
N ILE A 390 38.35 18.87 11.56
CA ILE A 390 38.02 19.43 10.24
C ILE A 390 38.66 18.63 9.10
N LYS A 391 39.90 18.15 9.28
CA LYS A 391 40.60 17.36 8.24
C LYS A 391 39.89 16.03 8.00
N ASP A 392 39.59 15.31 9.07
CA ASP A 392 38.91 14.01 9.00
C ASP A 392 37.50 14.16 8.42
N ALA A 393 36.74 15.18 8.88
CA ALA A 393 35.41 15.47 8.37
C ALA A 393 35.39 15.75 6.86
N ARG A 394 36.41 16.42 6.31
CA ARG A 394 36.53 16.64 4.85
C ARG A 394 36.79 15.36 4.08
N VAL A 395 37.60 14.44 4.63
CA VAL A 395 37.86 13.13 4.01
C VAL A 395 36.57 12.33 3.96
N ILE A 396 35.88 12.20 5.09
CA ILE A 396 34.61 11.46 5.21
C ILE A 396 33.54 12.09 4.31
N LYS A 397 33.41 13.42 4.28
CA LYS A 397 32.47 14.09 3.38
C LYS A 397 32.80 13.85 1.91
N GLY A 398 34.09 13.84 1.54
CA GLY A 398 34.51 13.53 0.18
C GLY A 398 34.21 12.08 -0.22
N GLU A 399 34.32 11.13 0.70
CA GLU A 399 33.89 9.74 0.49
C GLU A 399 32.39 9.64 0.29
N TYR A 400 31.61 10.24 1.19
CA TYR A 400 30.16 10.33 1.11
C TYR A 400 29.69 10.91 -0.23
N ASP A 401 30.25 12.05 -0.63
CA ASP A 401 29.89 12.74 -1.87
C ASP A 401 30.17 11.86 -3.09
N ARG A 402 31.32 11.19 -3.14
CA ARG A 402 31.65 10.27 -4.24
C ARG A 402 30.63 9.12 -4.33
N ASP A 403 30.27 8.54 -3.20
CA ASP A 403 29.33 7.41 -3.17
C ASP A 403 27.91 7.85 -3.57
N ILE A 404 27.41 8.97 -3.02
CA ILE A 404 26.12 9.54 -3.39
C ILE A 404 26.10 9.91 -4.87
N PHE A 405 27.09 10.64 -5.38
CA PHE A 405 27.14 11.00 -6.80
C PHE A 405 27.23 9.80 -7.72
N ARG A 406 27.93 8.73 -7.31
CA ARG A 406 27.97 7.47 -8.08
C ARG A 406 26.57 6.87 -8.20
N ILE A 407 25.84 6.77 -7.10
CA ILE A 407 24.46 6.26 -7.08
C ILE A 407 23.54 7.15 -7.93
N MET A 408 23.60 8.47 -7.72
CA MET A 408 22.80 9.43 -8.49
C MET A 408 23.02 9.29 -9.99
N ARG A 409 24.28 9.19 -10.44
CA ARG A 409 24.62 9.01 -11.86
C ARG A 409 24.19 7.66 -12.40
N GLN A 410 24.40 6.59 -11.63
CA GLN A 410 24.06 5.23 -12.05
C GLN A 410 22.55 5.06 -12.30
N TYR A 411 21.72 5.59 -11.39
CA TYR A 411 20.27 5.45 -11.48
C TYR A 411 19.58 6.65 -12.13
N GLY A 412 20.29 7.75 -12.35
CA GLY A 412 19.74 8.99 -12.91
C GLY A 412 18.81 9.71 -11.93
N ILE A 413 19.16 9.70 -10.64
CA ILE A 413 18.44 10.38 -9.55
C ILE A 413 18.95 11.82 -9.46
N GLN A 414 18.06 12.78 -9.25
CA GLN A 414 18.41 14.21 -9.37
C GLN A 414 18.96 14.81 -8.09
N ASN A 415 18.56 14.30 -6.91
CA ASN A 415 18.98 14.85 -5.63
C ASN A 415 19.34 13.78 -4.59
N GLU A 416 20.13 14.18 -3.59
CA GLU A 416 20.55 13.33 -2.46
C GLU A 416 19.35 12.93 -1.58
N ALA A 417 18.41 13.85 -1.38
CA ALA A 417 17.23 13.64 -0.55
C ALA A 417 16.36 12.46 -1.02
N GLU A 418 16.25 12.21 -2.32
CA GLU A 418 15.58 11.05 -2.93
C GLU A 418 16.24 9.74 -2.51
N ILE A 419 17.58 9.69 -2.49
CA ILE A 419 18.34 8.50 -2.09
C ILE A 419 18.15 8.24 -0.60
N VAL A 420 18.36 9.28 0.21
CA VAL A 420 18.36 9.15 1.67
C VAL A 420 16.97 8.83 2.22
N SER A 421 15.92 9.45 1.67
CA SER A 421 14.54 9.14 2.04
C SER A 421 14.01 7.83 1.46
N GLY A 422 14.62 7.32 0.38
CA GLY A 422 14.08 6.23 -0.44
C GLY A 422 12.85 6.62 -1.28
N CYS A 423 12.43 7.90 -1.26
CA CYS A 423 11.31 8.41 -2.02
C CYS A 423 11.74 8.82 -3.44
N LEU A 424 11.89 7.83 -4.33
CA LEU A 424 12.38 8.04 -5.69
C LEU A 424 11.29 8.64 -6.61
N LEU A 425 11.49 9.89 -7.05
CA LEU A 425 10.52 10.65 -7.83
C LEU A 425 10.58 10.28 -9.31
N LYS A 426 11.79 10.18 -9.88
CA LYS A 426 11.98 9.82 -11.29
C LYS A 426 13.35 9.22 -11.55
N PHE A 427 13.37 8.05 -12.18
CA PHE A 427 14.58 7.53 -12.81
C PHE A 427 14.71 8.15 -14.21
N THR A 428 15.79 8.92 -14.44
CA THR A 428 16.06 9.49 -15.77
C THR A 428 16.85 8.54 -16.67
N SER A 429 17.43 7.49 -16.10
CA SER A 429 18.11 6.43 -16.83
C SER A 429 17.11 5.55 -17.59
N LYS A 430 17.32 5.38 -18.91
CA LYS A 430 16.40 4.63 -19.79
C LYS A 430 16.21 3.16 -19.38
N GLN A 431 17.22 2.57 -18.73
CA GLN A 431 17.17 1.19 -18.23
C GLN A 431 16.15 1.04 -17.09
N TYR A 432 16.14 1.96 -16.12
CA TYR A 432 15.31 1.87 -14.92
C TYR A 432 13.96 2.60 -15.06
N ALA A 433 13.82 3.51 -16.02
CA ALA A 433 12.55 4.20 -16.31
C ALA A 433 11.43 3.23 -16.77
N LYS A 434 11.78 2.06 -17.36
CA LYS A 434 10.81 1.04 -17.79
C LYS A 434 10.25 0.21 -16.64
N GLU A 435 11.00 -0.02 -15.57
CA GLU A 435 10.59 -0.87 -14.44
C GLU A 435 9.45 -0.24 -13.62
N THR A 436 9.37 1.09 -13.57
CA THR A 436 8.24 1.82 -12.96
C THR A 436 6.88 1.65 -13.65
N LYS A 437 6.81 0.96 -14.81
CA LYS A 437 5.53 0.65 -15.50
C LYS A 437 4.94 -0.71 -15.13
N ILE A 438 5.65 -1.52 -14.33
CA ILE A 438 5.32 -2.93 -14.09
C ILE A 438 4.72 -3.16 -12.69
N PHE A 439 4.72 -2.16 -11.80
CA PHE A 439 4.12 -2.25 -10.46
C PHE A 439 2.86 -1.40 -10.28
#